data_AF-A0A942D4Z3-F1
#
_entry.id   AF-A0A942D4Z3-F1
#
_cell.length_a   1.000
_cell.length_b   1.000
_cell.length_c   1.000
_cell.angle_alpha   90.00
_cell.angle_beta   90.00
_cell.angle_gamma   90.00
#
_symmetry.space_group_name_H-M   'P 1'
#
loop_
_entity.id
_entity.type
_entity.pdbx_description
1 polymer ?
#
loop_
_entity_poly.entity_id
_entity_poly.type
_entity_poly.pdbx_seq_one_letter_code
_entity_poly.pdbx_strand_id
1 'polypeptide(L)'
;LEGRVPVFYGAELTAPVARRWKTQVNENAKLPAFFLELPEADHNDVCGWEAAAEGAFAAVFLEDRDDHPRVGERFGLTAEIVAAAGAPALRVETAGETATARLLWATMLGDLVSLELAGRRGVDPLPVVAIERLKAALG
;
A
#
# COMPACT_ATOMS: atom_id res chain seq x y z
N LEU A 1 -0.98 -9.01 -6.61
CA LEU A 1 -0.23 -7.78 -6.96
C LEU A 1 0.65 -7.92 -8.20
N GLU A 2 0.94 -9.14 -8.66
CA GLU A 2 1.77 -9.35 -9.86
C GLU A 2 1.17 -8.68 -11.11
N GLY A 3 2.04 -8.02 -11.88
CA GLY A 3 1.66 -7.24 -13.06
C GLY A 3 0.81 -6.01 -12.77
N ARG A 4 0.71 -5.56 -11.51
CA ARG A 4 -0.11 -4.41 -11.10
C ARG A 4 0.66 -3.38 -10.29
N VAL A 5 0.21 -2.13 -10.37
CA VAL A 5 0.66 -0.99 -9.59
C VAL A 5 -0.14 -0.95 -8.28
N PRO A 6 0.48 -1.23 -7.12
CA PRO A 6 -0.24 -1.25 -5.86
C PRO A 6 -0.51 0.15 -5.32
N VAL A 7 -1.71 0.33 -4.79
CA VAL A 7 -2.15 1.51 -4.03
C VAL A 7 -2.49 1.06 -2.62
N PHE A 8 -1.67 1.43 -1.64
CA PHE A 8 -1.82 1.01 -0.26
C PHE A 8 -2.66 2.02 0.51
N TYR A 9 -3.79 1.58 1.05
CA TYR A 9 -4.65 2.35 1.92
C TYR A 9 -4.34 2.04 3.38
N GLY A 10 -4.32 3.07 4.21
CA GLY A 10 -4.28 2.94 5.66
C GLY A 10 -5.05 4.06 6.34
N ALA A 11 -5.30 3.90 7.64
CA ALA A 11 -5.94 4.86 8.51
C ALA A 11 -5.36 4.68 9.92
N GLU A 12 -5.38 5.72 10.75
CA GLU A 12 -4.97 5.63 12.16
C GLU A 12 -3.63 4.87 12.35
N LEU A 13 -3.63 3.69 12.99
CA LEU A 13 -2.43 2.88 13.21
C LEU A 13 -1.76 2.41 11.90
N THR A 14 -2.55 2.14 10.86
CA THR A 14 -2.08 1.54 9.60
C THR A 14 -1.66 2.58 8.57
N ALA A 15 -1.99 3.86 8.73
CA ALA A 15 -1.55 4.94 7.83
C ALA A 15 -0.02 5.01 7.64
N PRO A 16 0.82 5.06 8.71
CA PRO A 16 2.27 5.01 8.55
C PRO A 16 2.75 3.67 7.96
N VAL A 17 2.02 2.57 8.19
CA VAL A 17 2.34 1.25 7.61
C VAL A 17 2.07 1.24 6.10
N ALA A 18 0.96 1.78 5.63
CA ALA A 18 0.65 1.89 4.19
C ALA A 18 1.72 2.72 3.46
N ARG A 19 2.14 3.84 4.07
CA ARG A 19 3.26 4.65 3.57
C ARG A 19 4.56 3.86 3.53
N ARG A 20 4.84 3.06 4.57
CA ARG A 20 6.02 2.19 4.65
C ARG A 20 6.02 1.13 3.53
N TRP A 21 4.90 0.46 3.31
CA TRP A 21 4.73 -0.52 2.23
C TRP A 21 4.97 0.11 0.86
N LYS A 22 4.38 1.28 0.61
CA LYS A 22 4.64 2.08 -0.60
C LYS A 22 6.13 2.30 -0.81
N THR A 23 6.85 2.76 0.20
CA THR A 23 8.29 3.06 0.07
C THR A 23 9.06 1.79 -0.24
N GLN A 24 8.76 0.70 0.44
CA GLN A 24 9.49 -0.55 0.26
C GLN A 24 9.25 -1.23 -1.07
N VAL A 25 8.04 -1.16 -1.60
CA VAL A 25 7.77 -1.65 -2.96
C VAL A 25 8.48 -0.79 -4.02
N ASN A 26 8.53 0.54 -3.83
CA ASN A 26 9.28 1.42 -4.73
C ASN A 26 10.79 1.10 -4.69
N GLU A 27 11.36 0.90 -3.50
CA GLU A 27 12.81 0.70 -3.31
C GLU A 27 13.25 -0.73 -3.62
N ASN A 28 12.61 -1.76 -3.04
CA ASN A 28 13.05 -3.14 -3.22
C ASN A 28 12.58 -3.71 -4.56
N ALA A 29 11.28 -3.61 -4.85
CA ALA A 29 10.73 -4.20 -6.05
C ALA A 29 10.91 -3.32 -7.29
N LYS A 30 11.46 -2.11 -7.16
CA LYS A 30 11.64 -1.13 -8.25
C LYS A 30 10.32 -0.85 -9.00
N LEU A 31 9.19 -0.90 -8.27
CA LEU A 31 7.84 -0.85 -8.81
C LEU A 31 7.15 0.43 -8.33
N PRO A 32 6.60 1.28 -9.22
CA PRO A 32 5.75 2.38 -8.79
C PRO A 32 4.66 1.88 -7.86
N ALA A 33 4.58 2.49 -6.69
CA ALA A 33 3.58 2.21 -5.69
C ALA A 33 3.15 3.50 -5.01
N PHE A 34 1.89 3.55 -4.60
CA PHE A 34 1.27 4.72 -3.99
C PHE A 34 0.73 4.37 -2.61
N PHE A 35 0.62 5.38 -1.75
CA PHE A 35 -0.09 5.26 -0.48
C PHE A 35 -1.16 6.33 -0.43
N LEU A 36 -2.30 6.00 0.15
CA LEU A 36 -3.42 6.89 0.38
C LEU A 36 -3.89 6.70 1.82
N GLU A 37 -4.30 7.78 2.46
CA GLU A 37 -4.70 7.79 3.88
C GLU A 37 -6.19 8.13 3.99
N LEU A 38 -6.96 7.30 4.70
CA LEU A 38 -8.36 7.59 5.00
C LEU A 38 -8.46 8.50 6.24
N PRO A 39 -9.42 9.45 6.27
CA PRO A 39 -10.50 9.65 5.30
C PRO A 39 -10.16 10.54 4.10
N GLU A 40 -8.97 11.14 4.03
CA GLU A 40 -8.60 12.12 2.99
C GLU A 40 -8.70 11.54 1.57
N ALA A 41 -8.34 10.27 1.40
CA ALA A 41 -8.45 9.58 0.12
C ALA A 41 -9.89 9.44 -0.40
N ASP A 42 -10.89 9.44 0.49
CA ASP A 42 -12.30 9.46 0.09
C ASP A 42 -12.72 10.83 -0.48
N HIS A 43 -11.94 11.88 -0.23
CA HIS A 43 -12.19 13.23 -0.74
C HIS A 43 -11.43 13.52 -2.03
N ASN A 44 -10.19 13.02 -2.15
CA ASN A 44 -9.29 13.46 -3.22
C ASN A 44 -9.03 12.40 -4.29
N ASP A 45 -9.12 11.11 -3.96
CA ASP A 45 -8.58 10.05 -4.80
C ASP A 45 -9.64 9.05 -5.25
N VAL A 46 -10.75 8.90 -4.52
CA VAL A 46 -11.75 7.84 -4.77
C VAL A 46 -12.35 7.89 -6.18
N CYS A 47 -12.59 9.08 -6.74
CA CYS A 47 -13.08 9.23 -8.11
C CYS A 47 -12.06 8.76 -9.16
N GLY A 48 -10.77 8.73 -8.82
CA GLY A 48 -9.72 8.24 -9.72
C GLY A 48 -9.88 6.76 -10.08
N TRP A 49 -10.60 5.98 -9.27
CA TRP A 49 -10.91 4.59 -9.58
C TRP A 49 -11.90 4.42 -10.72
N GLU A 50 -12.64 5.46 -11.14
CA GLU A 50 -13.51 5.36 -12.33
C GLU A 50 -12.73 4.95 -13.59
N ALA A 51 -11.44 5.31 -13.67
CA ALA A 51 -10.52 4.93 -14.74
C ALA A 51 -9.69 3.68 -14.42
N ALA A 52 -10.07 2.88 -13.40
CA ALA A 52 -9.28 1.74 -12.93
C ALA A 52 -8.98 0.71 -14.03
N ALA A 53 -9.90 0.51 -14.98
CA ALA A 53 -9.73 -0.42 -16.10
C ALA A 53 -8.70 0.04 -17.14
N GLU A 54 -8.37 1.34 -17.20
CA GLU A 54 -7.33 1.88 -18.09
C GLU A 54 -5.93 1.58 -17.58
N GLY A 55 -5.78 1.34 -16.27
CA GLY A 55 -4.53 1.00 -15.62
C GLY A 55 -4.50 -0.43 -15.11
N ALA A 56 -3.32 -0.90 -14.74
CA ALA A 56 -3.16 -2.16 -14.03
C ALA A 56 -3.05 -1.90 -12.52
N PHE A 57 -4.01 -1.21 -11.90
CA PHE A 57 -3.93 -0.91 -10.46
C PHE A 57 -4.50 -2.02 -9.58
N ALA A 58 -4.06 -2.09 -8.33
CA ALA A 58 -4.68 -2.89 -7.28
C ALA A 58 -4.66 -2.12 -5.96
N ALA A 59 -5.80 -2.05 -5.27
CA ALA A 59 -5.87 -1.49 -3.93
C ALA A 59 -5.56 -2.56 -2.89
N VAL A 60 -4.82 -2.16 -1.85
CA VAL A 60 -4.56 -2.98 -0.67
C VAL A 60 -4.91 -2.14 0.55
N PHE A 61 -5.95 -2.54 1.27
CA PHE A 61 -6.44 -1.89 2.47
C PHE A 61 -5.83 -2.56 3.70
N LEU A 62 -5.04 -1.79 4.47
CA LEU A 62 -4.48 -2.22 5.73
C LEU A 62 -5.40 -1.77 6.86
N GLU A 63 -6.01 -2.73 7.54
CA GLU A 63 -7.05 -2.49 8.56
C GLU A 63 -6.57 -2.95 9.93
N ASP A 64 -6.96 -2.24 10.98
CA ASP A 64 -6.71 -2.65 12.35
C ASP A 64 -8.01 -2.92 13.10
N ARG A 65 -8.01 -3.97 13.93
CA ARG A 65 -9.20 -4.35 14.72
C ARG A 65 -9.66 -3.27 15.71
N ASP A 66 -8.75 -2.37 16.11
CA ASP A 66 -9.05 -1.28 17.03
C ASP A 66 -9.37 0.05 16.31
N ASP A 67 -9.45 0.05 14.97
CA ASP A 67 -9.84 1.22 14.20
C ASP A 67 -11.24 1.71 14.64
N HIS A 68 -11.44 3.04 14.65
CA HIS A 68 -12.76 3.59 14.92
C HIS A 68 -13.81 2.98 13.97
N PRO A 69 -15.03 2.61 14.40
CA PRO A 69 -16.02 1.92 13.54
C PRO A 69 -16.29 2.63 12.20
N ARG A 70 -16.27 3.96 12.21
CA ARG A 70 -16.42 4.80 11.01
C ARG A 70 -15.27 4.64 10.00
N VAL A 71 -14.05 4.36 10.47
CA VAL A 71 -12.89 4.05 9.62
C VAL A 71 -13.09 2.67 8.97
N GLY A 72 -13.52 1.66 9.72
CA GLY A 72 -13.87 0.35 9.17
C GLY A 72 -14.98 0.41 8.10
N GLU A 73 -16.00 1.24 8.31
CA GLU A 73 -17.05 1.51 7.31
C GLU A 73 -16.47 2.14 6.03
N ARG A 74 -15.56 3.11 6.16
CA ARG A 74 -14.87 3.72 5.01
C ARG A 74 -14.03 2.71 4.25
N PHE A 75 -13.22 1.90 4.93
CA PHE A 75 -12.47 0.82 4.29
C PHE A 75 -13.37 -0.10 3.46
N GLY A 76 -14.50 -0.51 4.02
CA GLY A 76 -15.50 -1.32 3.31
C GLY A 76 -16.06 -0.64 2.06
N LEU A 77 -16.61 0.56 2.21
CA LEU A 77 -17.23 1.30 1.10
C LEU A 77 -16.22 1.65 0.00
N THR A 78 -15.02 2.08 0.37
CA THR A 78 -13.97 2.41 -0.60
C THR A 78 -13.48 1.16 -1.32
N ALA A 79 -13.33 0.02 -0.63
CA ALA A 79 -13.02 -1.25 -1.28
C ALA A 79 -14.11 -1.72 -2.28
N GLU A 80 -15.39 -1.51 -1.95
CA GLU A 80 -16.51 -1.79 -2.86
C GLU A 80 -16.46 -0.91 -4.11
N ILE A 81 -16.17 0.38 -3.97
CA ILE A 81 -16.02 1.30 -5.11
C ILE A 81 -14.87 0.85 -6.03
N VAL A 82 -13.71 0.50 -5.46
CA VAL A 82 -12.55 -0.01 -6.23
C VAL A 82 -12.92 -1.29 -6.98
N ALA A 83 -13.57 -2.24 -6.30
CA ALA A 83 -13.95 -3.52 -6.89
C ALA A 83 -14.99 -3.35 -8.01
N ALA A 84 -15.98 -2.47 -7.81
CA ALA A 84 -16.99 -2.13 -8.82
C ALA A 84 -16.38 -1.50 -10.07
N ALA A 85 -15.28 -0.77 -9.92
CA ALA A 85 -14.51 -0.23 -11.04
C ALA A 85 -13.60 -1.26 -11.76
N GLY A 86 -13.59 -2.52 -11.31
CA GLY A 86 -12.86 -3.61 -11.94
C GLY A 86 -11.40 -3.78 -11.49
N ALA A 87 -10.94 -3.01 -10.50
CA ALA A 87 -9.63 -3.21 -9.89
C ALA A 87 -9.70 -4.20 -8.72
N PRO A 88 -8.65 -5.03 -8.50
CA PRO A 88 -8.56 -5.83 -7.29
C PRO A 88 -8.52 -4.95 -6.03
N ALA A 89 -9.37 -5.29 -5.06
CA ALA A 89 -9.42 -4.70 -3.74
C ALA A 89 -9.07 -5.76 -2.68
N LEU A 90 -7.83 -5.75 -2.20
CA LEU A 90 -7.34 -6.70 -1.20
C LEU A 90 -7.44 -6.06 0.19
N ARG A 91 -7.89 -6.83 1.18
CA ARG A 91 -8.00 -6.38 2.58
C ARG A 91 -7.05 -7.19 3.45
N VAL A 92 -6.28 -6.53 4.29
CA VAL A 92 -5.28 -7.13 5.18
C VAL A 92 -5.49 -6.58 6.58
N GLU A 93 -5.96 -7.44 7.48
CA GLU A 93 -6.09 -7.09 8.89
C GLU A 93 -4.76 -7.31 9.63
N THR A 94 -4.42 -6.40 10.54
CA THR A 94 -3.22 -6.54 11.38
C THR A 94 -3.31 -7.70 12.38
N ALA A 95 -2.20 -8.41 12.58
CA ALA A 95 -2.11 -9.51 13.55
C ALA A 95 -1.19 -9.16 14.73
N GLY A 96 -1.66 -9.48 15.95
CA GLY A 96 -0.95 -9.21 17.20
C GLY A 96 -1.90 -8.87 18.34
N GLU A 97 -1.47 -9.09 19.58
CA GLU A 97 -2.29 -8.83 20.77
C GLU A 97 -2.27 -7.36 21.20
N THR A 98 -1.17 -6.64 20.94
CA THR A 98 -1.00 -5.23 21.30
C THR A 98 -0.88 -4.37 20.04
N ALA A 99 -1.22 -3.08 20.15
CA ALA A 99 -1.06 -2.13 19.05
C ALA A 99 0.37 -2.11 18.49
N THR A 100 1.39 -2.18 19.37
CA THR A 100 2.80 -2.28 18.95
C THR A 100 3.08 -3.59 18.20
N ALA A 101 2.57 -4.73 18.68
CA ALA A 101 2.76 -6.01 17.98
C ALA A 101 2.11 -5.99 16.59
N ARG A 102 0.90 -5.42 16.47
CA ARG A 102 0.18 -5.26 15.21
C ARG A 102 0.92 -4.34 14.24
N LEU A 103 1.42 -3.20 14.72
CA LEU A 103 2.24 -2.27 13.93
C LEU A 103 3.51 -2.94 13.39
N LEU A 104 4.23 -3.66 14.25
CA LEU A 104 5.46 -4.37 13.88
C LEU A 104 5.17 -5.50 12.90
N TRP A 105 4.15 -6.30 13.16
CA TRP A 105 3.72 -7.38 12.27
C TRP A 105 3.38 -6.86 10.89
N ALA A 106 2.57 -5.80 10.81
CA ALA A 106 2.14 -5.24 9.54
C ALA A 106 3.33 -4.61 8.78
N THR A 107 4.26 -3.97 9.49
CA THR A 107 5.50 -3.44 8.91
C THR A 107 6.37 -4.56 8.32
N MET A 108 6.61 -5.62 9.09
CA MET A 108 7.42 -6.76 8.65
C MET A 108 6.78 -7.50 7.47
N LEU A 109 5.45 -7.65 7.48
CA LEU A 109 4.73 -8.23 6.35
C LEU A 109 4.96 -7.40 5.07
N GLY A 110 4.88 -6.08 5.15
CA GLY A 110 5.15 -5.20 4.00
C GLY A 110 6.57 -5.33 3.45
N ASP A 111 7.55 -5.41 4.37
CA ASP A 111 8.95 -5.65 4.00
C ASP A 111 9.08 -6.97 3.23
N LEU A 112 8.50 -8.06 3.74
CA LEU A 112 8.49 -9.37 3.07
C LEU A 112 7.76 -9.33 1.72
N VAL A 113 6.60 -8.67 1.63
CA VAL A 113 5.83 -8.49 0.38
C VAL A 113 6.69 -7.78 -0.67
N SER A 114 7.45 -6.76 -0.27
CA SER A 114 8.33 -6.03 -1.20
C SER A 114 9.47 -6.90 -1.75
N LEU A 115 10.06 -7.76 -0.91
CA LEU A 115 11.12 -8.68 -1.31
C LEU A 115 10.58 -9.79 -2.22
N GLU A 116 9.41 -10.33 -1.91
CA GLU A 116 8.73 -11.31 -2.76
C GLU A 116 8.40 -10.71 -4.14
N LEU A 117 7.90 -9.46 -4.17
CA LEU A 117 7.65 -8.75 -5.43
C LEU A 117 8.94 -8.51 -6.23
N ALA A 118 10.05 -8.19 -5.57
CA ALA A 118 11.36 -8.06 -6.23
C ALA A 118 11.79 -9.40 -6.86
N GLY A 119 11.65 -10.49 -6.10
CA GLY A 119 11.95 -11.85 -6.56
C GLY A 119 11.13 -12.25 -7.80
N ARG A 120 9.81 -12.05 -7.77
CA ARG A 120 8.93 -12.33 -8.92
C ARG A 120 9.26 -11.49 -10.15
N ARG A 121 9.74 -10.27 -9.94
CA ARG A 121 10.16 -9.37 -11.01
C ARG A 121 11.57 -9.66 -11.53
N GLY A 122 12.34 -10.52 -10.88
CA GLY A 122 13.73 -10.79 -11.23
C GLY A 122 14.64 -9.56 -11.06
N VAL A 123 14.34 -8.68 -10.11
CA VAL A 123 15.16 -7.49 -9.81
C VAL A 123 15.88 -7.64 -8.48
N ASP A 124 17.08 -7.07 -8.37
CA ASP A 124 17.83 -7.03 -7.12
C ASP A 124 17.19 -5.99 -6.16
N PRO A 125 16.75 -6.40 -4.96
CA PRO A 125 16.18 -5.48 -3.99
C PRO A 125 17.22 -4.57 -3.34
N LEU A 126 18.49 -5.00 -3.24
CA LEU A 126 19.51 -4.29 -2.45
C LEU A 126 19.90 -2.90 -2.98
N PRO A 127 20.22 -2.70 -4.27
CA PRO A 127 20.74 -1.43 -4.73
C PRO A 127 19.62 -0.39 -4.90
N VAL A 128 19.88 0.84 -4.49
CA VAL A 128 18.99 2.00 -4.67
C VAL A 128 19.59 3.04 -5.62
N VAL A 129 20.06 2.57 -6.77
CA VAL A 129 20.84 3.34 -7.76
C VAL A 129 20.20 4.69 -8.13
N ALA A 130 18.88 4.74 -8.29
CA ALA A 130 18.18 5.99 -8.62
C ALA A 130 18.32 7.04 -7.50
N ILE A 131 18.23 6.61 -6.24
CA ILE A 131 18.41 7.47 -5.06
C ILE A 131 19.87 7.90 -4.96
N GLU A 132 20.81 6.99 -5.14
CA GLU A 132 22.26 7.29 -5.11
C GLU A 132 22.65 8.32 -6.17
N ARG A 133 22.17 8.14 -7.40
CA ARG A 133 22.38 9.09 -8.50
C ARG A 133 21.78 10.46 -8.20
N LEU A 134 20.57 10.50 -7.65
CA LEU A 134 19.93 11.76 -7.26
C LEU A 134 20.75 12.48 -6.18
N LYS A 135 21.19 11.77 -5.14
CA LYS A 135 22.03 12.34 -4.08
C LYS A 135 23.34 12.89 -4.64
N ALA A 136 24.04 12.12 -5.49
CA ALA A 136 25.28 12.55 -6.12
C ALA A 136 25.11 13.81 -7.00
N ALA A 137 23.95 13.98 -7.63
CA ALA A 137 23.66 15.16 -8.45
C ALA A 137 23.32 16.42 -7.62
N LEU A 138 22.89 16.26 -6.36
CA LEU A 138 22.49 17.36 -5.48
C LEU A 138 23.64 17.90 -4.60
N GLY A 139 24.77 17.18 -4.52
CA GLY A 139 25.91 17.51 -3.66
C GLY A 139 25.90 16.72 -2.36
#